data_AF-A0A6A0GVL7-F1
#
_entry.id   AF-A0A6A0GVL7-F1
#
_cell.length_a   1.000
_cell.length_b   1.000
_cell.length_c   1.000
_cell.angle_alpha   90.00
_cell.angle_beta   90.00
_cell.angle_gamma   90.00
#
_symmetry.space_group_name_H-M   'P 1'
#
loop_
_entity.id
_entity.type
_entity.pdbx_description
1 polymer ?
#
loop_
_entity_poly.entity_id
_entity_poly.type
_entity_poly.pdbx_seq_one_letter_code
_entity_poly.pdbx_strand_id
1 'polypeptide(L)'
;MVTGLINYVGDLFDEGKWCSTEEFSEYVKRFSTIFALPNATQLIVVAGNHDIGFHYSINPALAGRFEVAFRTASVSAVSVRGVLFVGVNSMAMHGDDCFLCADATKKLKQLHKELQCRQGAGPCDAEAEKFLPADDGHAFSRPVLLQARSQWAARGERWSLDFVVITLSHIAAYLKHTSGWPALAVCETKRYQIVDI
;
A
#
# COMPACT_ATOMS: atom_id res chain seq x y z
N MET A 1 9.62 8.31 -20.68
CA MET A 1 8.85 7.06 -20.51
C MET A 1 9.45 6.28 -19.35
N VAL A 2 8.61 5.70 -18.48
CA VAL A 2 9.08 4.85 -17.35
C VAL A 2 9.76 3.59 -17.90
N THR A 3 11.01 3.36 -17.51
CA THR A 3 11.86 2.25 -18.00
C THR A 3 11.89 1.05 -17.05
N GLY A 4 11.59 1.25 -15.76
CA GLY A 4 11.52 0.20 -14.75
C GLY A 4 10.52 0.52 -13.65
N LEU A 5 10.13 -0.51 -12.88
CA LEU A 5 9.29 -0.41 -11.69
C LEU A 5 9.95 -1.21 -10.56
N ILE A 6 10.16 -0.56 -9.41
CA ILE A 6 10.64 -1.21 -8.19
C ILE A 6 9.62 -0.96 -7.08
N ASN A 7 9.28 -2.04 -6.35
CA ASN A 7 8.34 -2.00 -5.25
C ASN A 7 9.07 -2.43 -3.96
N TYR A 8 9.04 -1.57 -2.93
CA TYR A 8 9.44 -1.93 -1.56
C TYR A 8 8.18 -2.03 -0.71
N VAL A 9 7.97 -3.19 -0.08
CA VAL A 9 6.70 -3.51 0.59
C VAL A 9 6.96 -3.79 2.06
N GLY A 10 7.05 -2.71 2.82
CA GLY A 10 7.20 -2.67 4.27
C GLY A 10 8.59 -2.99 4.81
N ASP A 11 8.77 -2.59 6.06
CA ASP A 11 9.92 -2.84 6.93
C ASP A 11 11.26 -2.54 6.24
N LEU A 12 11.33 -1.33 5.65
CA LEU A 12 12.56 -0.76 5.10
C LEU A 12 13.57 -0.51 6.22
N PHE A 13 13.09 -0.18 7.42
CA PHE A 13 13.88 0.11 8.60
C PHE A 13 13.42 -0.73 9.77
N ASP A 14 14.36 -1.29 10.54
CA ASP A 14 14.05 -2.08 11.75
C ASP A 14 13.54 -1.19 12.92
N GLU A 15 14.11 0.01 13.02
CA GLU A 15 13.87 0.96 14.13
C GLU A 15 13.15 2.23 13.67
N GLY A 16 12.53 2.23 12.49
CA GLY A 16 11.79 3.38 11.96
C GLY A 16 10.73 3.90 12.93
N LYS A 17 10.11 3.02 13.71
CA LYS A 17 9.15 3.32 14.78
C LYS A 17 9.75 3.92 16.06
N TRP A 18 11.07 3.80 16.27
CA TRP A 18 11.75 4.19 17.52
C TRP A 18 12.71 5.36 17.35
N CYS A 19 13.29 5.52 16.17
CA CYS A 19 14.30 6.53 15.92
C CYS A 19 13.75 7.97 15.94
N SER A 20 14.62 8.91 16.27
CA SER A 20 14.37 10.36 16.13
C SER A 20 14.15 10.76 14.67
N THR A 21 13.67 11.99 14.42
CA THR A 21 13.46 12.50 13.06
C THR A 21 14.79 12.67 12.32
N GLU A 22 15.85 13.01 13.04
CA GLU A 22 17.20 13.17 12.54
C GLU A 22 17.78 11.81 12.11
N GLU A 23 17.68 10.80 12.97
CA GLU A 23 18.10 9.42 12.65
C GLU A 23 17.29 8.84 11.49
N PHE A 24 15.97 9.07 11.47
CA PHE A 24 15.11 8.67 10.35
C PHE A 24 15.59 9.29 9.03
N SER A 25 15.98 10.56 9.04
CA SER A 25 16.50 11.24 7.84
C SER A 25 17.79 10.61 7.34
N GLU A 26 18.69 10.21 8.24
CA GLU A 26 19.89 9.45 7.88
C GLU A 26 19.57 8.05 7.37
N TYR A 27 18.55 7.37 7.90
CA TYR A 27 18.06 6.10 7.39
C TYR A 27 17.53 6.23 5.95
N VAL A 28 16.72 7.25 5.67
CA VAL A 28 16.22 7.56 4.32
C VAL A 28 17.36 7.88 3.36
N LYS A 29 18.35 8.67 3.79
CA LYS A 29 19.52 9.00 2.98
C LYS A 29 20.35 7.75 2.65
N ARG A 30 20.58 6.88 3.64
CA ARG A 30 21.28 5.60 3.46
C ARG A 30 20.51 4.68 2.51
N PHE A 31 19.20 4.55 2.69
CA PHE A 31 18.34 3.78 1.78
C PHE A 31 18.45 4.30 0.34
N SER A 32 18.31 5.61 0.15
CA SER A 32 18.36 6.23 -1.19
C SER A 32 19.73 6.12 -1.85
N THR A 33 20.80 6.02 -1.05
CA THR A 33 22.18 5.84 -1.54
C THR A 33 22.42 4.39 -1.97
N ILE A 34 22.03 3.43 -1.14
CA ILE A 34 22.23 1.99 -1.40
C ILE A 34 21.35 1.53 -2.56
N PHE A 35 20.10 1.98 -2.58
CA PHE A 35 19.09 1.61 -3.58
C PHE A 35 18.88 2.73 -4.61
N ALA A 36 19.96 3.40 -5.00
CA ALA A 36 19.90 4.45 -6.01
C ALA A 36 19.31 3.89 -7.33
N LEU A 37 18.24 4.52 -7.81
CA LEU A 37 17.53 4.07 -9.00
C LEU A 37 17.94 4.91 -10.22
N PRO A 38 18.02 4.30 -11.42
CA PRO A 38 18.20 5.04 -12.66
C PRO A 38 17.08 6.07 -12.88
N ASN A 39 17.39 7.12 -13.64
CA ASN A 39 16.36 8.06 -14.11
C ASN A 39 15.26 7.30 -14.87
N ALA A 40 14.01 7.71 -14.64
CA ALA A 40 12.80 7.10 -15.20
C ALA A 40 12.40 5.70 -14.65
N THR A 41 12.91 5.28 -13.49
CA THR A 41 12.31 4.16 -12.72
C THR A 41 11.17 4.66 -11.83
N GLN A 42 10.01 4.02 -11.90
CA GLN A 42 8.93 4.23 -10.94
C GLN A 42 9.24 3.48 -9.65
N LEU A 43 9.17 4.19 -8.53
CA LEU A 43 9.32 3.62 -7.20
C LEU A 43 7.94 3.60 -6.52
N ILE A 44 7.58 2.46 -5.91
CA ILE A 44 6.42 2.36 -5.02
C ILE A 44 6.90 1.82 -3.68
N VAL A 45 6.55 2.52 -2.61
CA VAL A 45 6.92 2.13 -1.24
C VAL A 45 5.66 2.04 -0.38
N VAL A 46 5.53 0.94 0.34
CA VAL A 46 4.47 0.72 1.34
C VAL A 46 5.13 0.60 2.70
N ALA A 47 4.56 1.23 3.72
CA ALA A 47 5.07 1.16 5.08
C ALA A 47 4.80 -0.22 5.73
N GLY A 48 5.74 -0.67 6.55
CA GLY A 48 5.59 -1.78 7.49
C GLY A 48 5.55 -1.31 8.94
N ASN A 49 5.35 -2.23 9.88
CA ASN A 49 5.23 -1.87 11.29
C ASN A 49 6.57 -1.47 11.91
N HIS A 50 7.71 -1.92 11.38
CA HIS A 50 9.03 -1.45 11.83
C HIS A 50 9.32 -0.03 11.35
N ASP A 51 8.74 0.39 10.23
CA ASP A 51 8.91 1.73 9.68
C ASP A 51 8.19 2.80 10.49
N ILE A 52 6.95 2.53 10.91
CA ILE A 52 6.06 3.55 11.51
C ILE A 52 5.40 3.14 12.83
N GLY A 53 5.44 1.86 13.20
CA GLY A 53 4.85 1.29 14.41
C GLY A 53 3.73 0.28 14.13
N PHE A 54 3.32 -0.47 15.16
CA PHE A 54 2.06 -1.23 15.13
C PHE A 54 0.87 -0.28 15.23
N HIS A 55 -0.29 -0.71 14.74
CA HIS A 55 -1.53 0.07 14.71
C HIS A 55 -1.78 0.98 15.93
N TYR A 56 -1.73 0.45 17.16
CA TYR A 56 -1.97 1.24 18.39
C TYR A 56 -0.78 2.06 18.91
N SER A 57 0.40 1.94 18.28
CA SER A 57 1.62 2.66 18.64
C SER A 57 2.01 3.74 17.62
N ILE A 58 1.37 3.76 16.45
CA ILE A 58 1.63 4.77 15.43
C ILE A 58 1.03 6.11 15.87
N ASN A 59 1.78 7.18 15.64
CA ASN A 59 1.30 8.55 15.76
C ASN A 59 1.46 9.31 14.42
N PRO A 60 0.81 10.49 14.27
CA PRO A 60 0.88 11.25 13.02
C PRO A 60 2.30 11.66 12.58
N ALA A 61 3.24 11.86 13.52
CA ALA A 61 4.61 12.22 13.17
C ALA A 61 5.37 11.05 12.53
N LEU A 62 5.22 9.83 13.08
CA LEU A 62 5.84 8.63 12.53
C LEU A 62 5.31 8.30 11.13
N ALA A 63 3.98 8.33 10.97
CA ALA A 63 3.37 8.09 9.66
C ALA A 63 3.74 9.21 8.66
N GLY A 64 3.61 10.47 9.08
CA GLY A 64 3.83 11.63 8.20
C GLY A 64 5.27 11.73 7.69
N ARG A 65 6.28 11.50 8.53
CA ARG A 65 7.68 11.54 8.08
C ARG A 65 7.99 10.47 7.04
N PHE A 66 7.38 9.28 7.16
CA PHE A 66 7.52 8.20 6.19
C PHE A 66 6.79 8.52 4.88
N GLU A 67 5.55 9.00 4.96
CA GLU A 67 4.76 9.42 3.80
C GLU A 67 5.48 10.50 2.99
N VAL A 68 6.06 11.50 3.66
CA VAL A 68 6.85 12.57 3.01
C VAL A 68 8.12 12.02 2.36
N ALA A 69 8.90 11.20 3.08
CA ALA A 69 10.17 10.67 2.60
C ALA A 69 10.00 9.81 1.34
N PHE A 70 8.95 9.01 1.28
CA PHE A 70 8.72 8.05 0.20
C PHE A 70 7.59 8.43 -0.76
N ARG A 71 7.00 9.62 -0.60
CA ARG A 71 5.85 10.12 -1.39
C ARG A 71 4.72 9.09 -1.46
N THR A 72 4.41 8.52 -0.31
CA THR A 72 3.38 7.48 -0.17
C THR A 72 2.27 7.95 0.77
N ALA A 73 1.26 7.11 0.96
CA ALA A 73 0.13 7.39 1.84
C ALA A 73 -0.43 6.09 2.43
N SER A 74 -1.39 6.22 3.36
CA SER A 74 -2.21 5.11 3.87
C SER A 74 -2.73 4.16 2.77
N VAL A 75 -3.13 4.73 1.62
CA VAL A 75 -3.49 4.05 0.37
C VAL A 75 -2.95 4.88 -0.78
N SER A 76 -2.20 4.26 -1.70
CA SER A 76 -1.63 4.90 -2.89
C SER A 76 -1.98 4.11 -4.15
N ALA A 77 -2.03 4.79 -5.29
CA ALA A 77 -2.33 4.17 -6.58
C ALA A 77 -1.42 4.74 -7.67
N VAL A 78 -0.77 3.85 -8.44
CA VAL A 78 0.16 4.22 -9.51
C VAL A 78 -0.11 3.34 -10.72
N SER A 79 -0.27 3.94 -11.90
CA SER A 79 -0.35 3.21 -13.17
C SER A 79 1.03 3.18 -13.82
N VAL A 80 1.49 1.98 -14.17
CA VAL A 80 2.70 1.80 -14.96
C VAL A 80 2.36 0.93 -16.16
N ARG A 81 2.38 1.53 -17.35
CA ARG A 81 2.13 0.87 -18.64
C ARG A 81 0.80 0.10 -18.63
N GLY A 82 -0.28 0.76 -18.21
CA GLY A 82 -1.62 0.15 -18.11
C GLY A 82 -1.83 -0.82 -16.95
N VAL A 83 -0.82 -1.09 -16.12
CA VAL A 83 -0.98 -1.91 -14.90
C VAL A 83 -1.15 -0.99 -13.69
N LEU A 84 -2.28 -1.12 -13.02
CA LEU A 84 -2.55 -0.37 -11.80
C LEU A 84 -1.98 -1.09 -10.57
N PHE A 85 -1.08 -0.43 -9.86
CA PHE A 85 -0.55 -0.86 -8.57
C PHE A 85 -1.22 -0.06 -7.46
N VAL A 86 -1.67 -0.74 -6.42
CA VAL A 86 -2.31 -0.15 -5.24
C VAL A 86 -1.49 -0.51 -4.01
N GLY A 87 -0.85 0.48 -3.39
CA GLY A 87 -0.17 0.32 -2.11
C GLY A 87 -1.14 0.52 -0.96
N VAL A 88 -1.13 -0.37 0.03
CA VAL A 88 -1.98 -0.24 1.23
C VAL A 88 -1.14 -0.46 2.48
N ASN A 89 -1.08 0.58 3.31
CA ASN A 89 -0.53 0.48 4.67
C ASN A 89 -1.45 -0.41 5.51
N SER A 90 -0.97 -1.61 5.87
CA SER A 90 -1.75 -2.59 6.64
C SER A 90 -2.12 -2.10 8.04
N MET A 91 -1.35 -1.17 8.62
CA MET A 91 -1.66 -0.60 9.94
C MET A 91 -2.86 0.35 9.91
N ALA A 92 -3.24 0.83 8.72
CA ALA A 92 -4.46 1.61 8.50
C ALA A 92 -5.69 0.71 8.29
N MET A 93 -5.53 -0.62 8.26
CA MET A 93 -6.59 -1.58 7.94
C MET A 93 -7.29 -2.16 9.17
N HIS A 94 -7.17 -1.51 10.34
CA HIS A 94 -7.76 -2.04 11.57
C HIS A 94 -9.28 -1.87 11.62
N GLY A 95 -9.79 -0.74 11.13
CA GLY A 95 -11.24 -0.48 11.00
C GLY A 95 -11.88 0.24 12.20
N ASP A 96 -11.08 0.86 13.06
CA ASP A 96 -11.51 1.57 14.28
C ASP A 96 -11.53 3.10 14.13
N ASP A 97 -11.60 3.62 12.91
CA ASP A 97 -11.62 5.05 12.59
C ASP A 97 -10.43 5.86 13.15
N CYS A 98 -9.30 5.20 13.41
CA CYS A 98 -8.03 5.87 13.67
C CYS A 98 -7.66 6.89 12.57
N PHE A 99 -6.73 7.82 12.85
CA PHE A 99 -6.39 8.90 11.91
C PHE A 99 -5.94 8.39 10.52
N LEU A 100 -5.24 7.25 10.44
CA LEU A 100 -4.90 6.59 9.17
C LEU A 100 -6.05 5.76 8.59
N CYS A 101 -6.86 5.16 9.46
CA CYS A 101 -7.92 4.23 9.11
C CYS A 101 -9.09 4.93 8.42
N ALA A 102 -9.48 6.10 8.91
CA ALA A 102 -10.52 6.93 8.31
C ALA A 102 -10.13 7.40 6.90
N ASP A 103 -8.89 7.88 6.74
CA ASP A 103 -8.34 8.28 5.44
C ASP A 103 -8.24 7.09 4.47
N ALA A 104 -7.72 5.96 4.93
CA ALA A 104 -7.62 4.75 4.12
C ALA A 104 -8.99 4.23 3.67
N THR A 105 -9.99 4.25 4.56
CA THR A 105 -11.36 3.86 4.23
C THR A 105 -11.97 4.78 3.18
N LYS A 106 -11.76 6.10 3.30
CA LYS A 106 -12.20 7.08 2.29
C LYS A 106 -11.57 6.78 0.93
N LYS A 107 -10.25 6.58 0.89
CA LYS A 107 -9.50 6.29 -0.36
C LYS A 107 -9.90 4.97 -0.99
N LEU A 108 -10.12 3.91 -0.20
CA LEU A 108 -10.57 2.62 -0.72
C LEU A 108 -12.01 2.68 -1.26
N LYS A 109 -12.91 3.47 -0.65
CA LYS A 109 -14.24 3.73 -1.21
C LYS A 109 -14.17 4.44 -2.55
N GLN A 110 -13.30 5.44 -2.66
CA GLN A 110 -13.09 6.18 -3.91
C GLN A 110 -12.48 5.27 -5.00
N LEU A 111 -11.43 4.52 -4.66
CA LEU A 111 -10.83 3.50 -5.51
C LEU A 111 -11.87 2.49 -6.02
N HIS A 112 -12.73 1.98 -5.14
CA HIS A 112 -13.77 1.02 -5.51
C HIS A 112 -14.72 1.59 -6.58
N LYS A 113 -15.22 2.81 -6.37
CA LYS A 113 -16.11 3.49 -7.32
C LYS A 113 -15.43 3.72 -8.68
N GLU A 114 -14.20 4.21 -8.67
CA GLU A 114 -13.48 4.49 -9.92
C GLU A 114 -13.15 3.21 -10.70
N LEU A 115 -12.81 2.12 -9.99
CA LEU A 115 -12.63 0.82 -10.63
C LEU A 115 -13.93 0.25 -11.20
N GLN A 116 -15.07 0.45 -10.54
CA GLN A 116 -16.39 0.08 -11.09
C GLN A 116 -16.68 0.85 -12.38
N CYS A 117 -16.42 2.16 -12.39
CA CYS A 117 -16.53 3.00 -13.58
C CYS A 117 -15.66 2.48 -14.73
N ARG A 118 -14.36 2.22 -14.49
CA ARG A 118 -13.44 1.70 -15.52
C ARG A 118 -13.81 0.31 -16.05
N GLN A 119 -14.49 -0.50 -15.25
CA GLN A 119 -15.02 -1.80 -15.67
C GLN A 119 -16.39 -1.71 -16.39
N GLY A 120 -16.97 -0.50 -16.52
CA GLY A 120 -18.33 -0.32 -17.05
C GLY A 120 -19.43 -0.86 -16.14
N ALA A 121 -19.12 -1.10 -14.86
CA ALA A 121 -20.00 -1.76 -13.89
C ALA A 121 -20.67 -0.76 -12.91
N GLY A 122 -20.51 0.55 -13.11
CA GLY A 122 -21.08 1.59 -12.25
C GLY A 122 -20.99 2.98 -12.87
N PRO A 123 -21.61 4.00 -12.23
CA PRO A 123 -21.56 5.37 -12.70
C PRO A 123 -20.13 5.94 -12.65
N CYS A 124 -19.77 6.71 -13.66
CA CYS A 124 -18.54 7.48 -13.72
C CYS A 124 -18.84 8.93 -13.35
N ASP A 125 -18.50 9.33 -12.13
CA ASP A 125 -18.67 10.71 -11.69
C ASP A 125 -17.56 11.57 -12.33
N ALA A 126 -17.89 12.33 -13.39
CA ALA A 126 -16.89 13.10 -14.14
C ALA A 126 -16.32 14.27 -13.32
N GLU A 127 -17.07 14.76 -12.35
CA GLU A 127 -16.80 15.92 -11.50
C GLU A 127 -16.16 15.55 -10.15
N ALA A 128 -16.06 14.26 -9.81
CA ALA A 128 -15.40 13.84 -8.58
C ALA A 128 -13.87 14.02 -8.67
N GLU A 129 -13.24 14.37 -7.55
CA GLU A 129 -11.79 14.26 -7.42
C GLU A 129 -11.37 12.83 -7.79
N LYS A 130 -10.40 12.68 -8.70
CA LYS A 130 -9.93 11.37 -9.17
C LYS A 130 -8.77 10.91 -8.31
N PHE A 131 -8.93 9.75 -7.68
CA PHE A 131 -7.87 9.07 -6.94
C PHE A 131 -6.96 8.28 -7.87
N LEU A 132 -7.53 7.62 -8.88
CA LEU A 132 -6.74 6.89 -9.85
C LEU A 132 -6.04 7.86 -10.82
N PRO A 133 -4.79 7.54 -11.22
CA PRO A 133 -4.11 8.30 -12.26
C PRO A 133 -4.93 8.28 -13.56
N ALA A 134 -4.80 9.32 -14.38
CA ALA A 134 -5.51 9.43 -15.65
C ALA A 134 -5.39 8.15 -16.48
N ASP A 135 -6.47 7.78 -17.16
CA ASP A 135 -6.46 6.66 -18.08
C ASP A 135 -5.42 6.93 -19.18
N ASP A 136 -4.46 6.02 -19.30
CA ASP A 136 -3.37 6.08 -20.28
C ASP A 136 -3.76 5.41 -21.61
N GLY A 137 -5.04 5.06 -21.79
CA GLY A 137 -5.60 4.46 -23.00
C GLY A 137 -5.31 2.96 -23.12
N HIS A 138 -4.72 2.36 -22.10
CA HIS A 138 -4.50 0.92 -22.03
C HIS A 138 -5.78 0.18 -21.59
N ALA A 139 -5.93 -1.06 -22.05
CA ALA A 139 -7.04 -1.90 -21.62
C ALA A 139 -7.04 -2.08 -20.09
N PHE A 140 -8.23 -2.10 -19.49
CA PHE A 140 -8.40 -2.30 -18.06
C PHE A 140 -7.64 -3.55 -17.59
N SER A 141 -6.76 -3.38 -16.60
CA SER A 141 -6.08 -4.46 -15.91
C SER A 141 -6.61 -4.58 -14.48
N ARG A 142 -6.63 -5.81 -13.94
CA ARG A 142 -6.94 -6.01 -12.52
C ARG A 142 -5.82 -5.39 -11.68
N PRO A 143 -6.13 -4.61 -10.63
CA PRO A 143 -5.09 -3.96 -9.85
C PRO A 143 -4.22 -4.96 -9.10
N VAL A 144 -2.93 -4.65 -8.98
CA VAL A 144 -1.98 -5.39 -8.13
C VAL A 144 -1.90 -4.69 -6.78
N LEU A 145 -2.28 -5.39 -5.71
CA LEU A 145 -2.12 -4.90 -4.35
C LEU A 145 -0.72 -5.18 -3.82
N LEU A 146 -0.15 -4.15 -3.21
CA LEU A 146 1.10 -4.20 -2.46
C LEU A 146 0.77 -3.93 -0.99
N GLN A 147 1.00 -4.92 -0.13
CA GLN A 147 0.77 -4.81 1.31
C GLN A 147 1.77 -5.67 2.08
N ALA A 148 2.38 -5.08 3.11
CA ALA A 148 3.20 -5.80 4.08
C ALA A 148 2.31 -6.30 5.23
N ARG A 149 2.42 -7.58 5.62
CA ARG A 149 1.74 -8.10 6.81
C ARG A 149 2.74 -8.62 7.83
N SER A 150 2.69 -8.03 9.02
CA SER A 150 3.24 -8.60 10.24
C SER A 150 2.15 -9.45 10.91
N GLN A 151 2.29 -10.78 10.89
CA GLN A 151 1.42 -11.65 11.71
C GLN A 151 2.17 -12.03 12.98
N TRP A 152 1.58 -11.74 14.14
CA TRP A 152 2.01 -12.35 15.40
C TRP A 152 1.37 -13.74 15.50
N ALA A 153 2.17 -14.79 15.37
CA ALA A 153 1.73 -16.16 15.65
C ALA A 153 2.14 -16.54 17.08
N ALA A 154 1.48 -17.55 17.64
CA ALA A 154 1.80 -18.08 18.98
C ALA A 154 3.24 -18.62 19.13
N ARG A 155 4.03 -18.65 18.05
CA ARG A 155 5.46 -19.06 18.03
C ARG A 155 6.43 -17.92 17.68
N GLY A 156 5.97 -16.67 17.70
CA GLY A 156 6.75 -15.48 17.32
C GLY A 156 6.19 -14.76 16.09
N GLU A 157 6.84 -13.66 15.71
CA GLU A 157 6.51 -12.91 14.50
C GLU A 157 6.76 -13.77 13.24
N ARG A 158 5.75 -13.88 12.38
CA ARG A 158 5.88 -14.47 11.05
C ARG A 158 5.63 -13.39 10.01
N TRP A 159 6.67 -13.08 9.24
CA TRP A 159 6.62 -12.17 8.11
C TRP A 159 5.93 -12.84 6.93
N SER A 160 4.90 -12.21 6.38
CA SER A 160 4.33 -12.59 5.09
C SER A 160 4.27 -11.37 4.19
N LEU A 161 5.07 -11.39 3.12
CA LEU A 161 4.92 -10.46 2.00
C LEU A 161 3.81 -10.98 1.10
N ASP A 162 2.74 -10.22 0.98
CA ASP A 162 1.59 -10.59 0.16
C ASP A 162 1.55 -9.71 -1.10
N PHE A 163 1.95 -10.30 -2.23
CA PHE A 163 1.65 -9.75 -3.56
C PHE A 163 0.34 -10.38 -4.05
N VAL A 164 -0.73 -9.58 -4.08
CA VAL A 164 -2.07 -10.11 -4.39
C VAL A 164 -2.67 -9.31 -5.53
N VAL A 165 -3.11 -9.99 -6.59
CA VAL A 165 -3.98 -9.36 -7.57
C VAL A 165 -5.35 -9.16 -6.91
N ILE A 166 -5.73 -7.91 -6.68
CA ILE A 166 -7.00 -7.59 -6.04
C ILE A 166 -8.13 -7.45 -7.05
N THR A 167 -9.34 -7.57 -6.52
CA THR A 167 -10.59 -7.47 -7.27
C THR A 167 -11.47 -6.44 -6.59
N LEU A 168 -12.52 -6.01 -7.30
CA LEU A 168 -13.59 -5.23 -6.68
C LEU A 168 -14.20 -5.95 -5.47
N SER A 169 -14.32 -7.28 -5.51
CA SER A 169 -14.84 -8.08 -4.40
C SER A 169 -13.91 -8.06 -3.18
N HIS A 170 -12.59 -8.07 -3.36
CA HIS A 170 -11.63 -7.93 -2.26
C HIS A 170 -11.74 -6.56 -1.58
N ILE A 171 -11.82 -5.48 -2.37
CA ILE A 171 -11.99 -4.12 -1.83
C ILE A 171 -13.36 -3.99 -1.13
N ALA A 172 -14.42 -4.52 -1.74
CA ALA A 172 -15.76 -4.50 -1.14
C ALA A 172 -15.83 -5.33 0.17
N ALA A 173 -15.12 -6.45 0.25
CA ALA A 173 -15.03 -7.25 1.47
C ALA A 173 -14.37 -6.45 2.59
N TYR A 174 -13.25 -5.77 2.32
CA TYR A 174 -12.62 -4.88 3.29
C TYR A 174 -13.60 -3.79 3.78
N LEU A 175 -14.28 -3.10 2.86
CA LEU A 175 -15.21 -2.03 3.22
C LEU A 175 -16.43 -2.49 4.03
N LYS A 176 -16.74 -3.80 4.03
CA LYS A 176 -17.83 -4.40 4.81
C LYS A 176 -17.39 -4.87 6.20
N HIS A 177 -16.09 -5.08 6.42
CA HIS A 177 -15.56 -5.57 7.69
C HIS A 177 -14.89 -4.42 8.46
N THR A 178 -15.48 -4.06 9.60
CA THR A 178 -14.97 -3.04 10.53
C THR A 178 -13.81 -3.55 11.40
N SER A 179 -13.33 -4.77 11.18
CA SER A 179 -12.27 -5.41 11.97
C SER A 179 -11.34 -6.25 11.10
N GLY A 180 -10.39 -5.58 10.45
CA GLY A 180 -9.31 -6.22 9.70
C GLY A 180 -9.73 -6.84 8.36
N TRP A 181 -8.73 -7.07 7.50
CA TRP A 181 -8.90 -7.95 6.34
C TRP A 181 -9.38 -9.32 6.84
N PRO A 182 -10.53 -9.84 6.41
CA PRO A 182 -10.87 -11.20 6.75
C PRO A 182 -9.77 -12.11 6.20
N ALA A 183 -9.34 -13.08 7.01
CA ALA A 183 -8.46 -14.16 6.59
C ALA A 183 -8.98 -14.88 5.31
N LEU A 184 -10.24 -14.68 4.95
CA LEU A 184 -10.91 -15.19 3.75
C LEU A 184 -10.42 -14.60 2.41
N ALA A 185 -9.78 -13.42 2.37
CA ALA A 185 -9.18 -12.94 1.12
C ALA A 185 -7.94 -13.75 0.69
N VAL A 186 -7.50 -14.70 1.53
CA VAL A 186 -6.36 -15.59 1.28
C VAL A 186 -6.76 -16.83 0.47
N CYS A 187 -8.05 -17.18 0.38
CA CYS A 187 -8.46 -18.45 -0.26
C CYS A 187 -8.33 -18.47 -1.80
N GLU A 188 -8.18 -17.33 -2.48
CA GLU A 188 -7.88 -17.27 -3.92
C GLU A 188 -6.50 -16.68 -4.23
N THR A 189 -5.58 -16.69 -3.26
CA THR A 189 -4.21 -16.19 -3.46
C THR A 189 -3.34 -17.26 -4.13
N LYS A 190 -2.90 -17.02 -5.36
CA LYS A 190 -1.62 -17.58 -5.81
C LYS A 190 -0.53 -16.83 -5.06
N ARG A 191 -0.08 -17.38 -3.93
CA ARG A 191 1.12 -16.89 -3.25
C ARG A 191 2.30 -17.12 -4.17
N TYR A 192 2.85 -16.05 -4.73
CA TYR A 192 4.18 -16.10 -5.31
C TYR A 192 5.15 -15.96 -4.15
N GLN A 193 5.61 -17.08 -3.60
CA GLN A 193 6.81 -17.06 -2.79
C GLN A 193 7.96 -16.70 -3.73
N ILE A 194 8.57 -15.55 -3.52
CA ILE A 194 9.92 -15.31 -4.04
C ILE A 194 10.80 -16.25 -3.23
N VAL A 195 11.15 -17.38 -3.84
CA VAL A 195 12.16 -18.30 -3.32
C VAL A 195 13.49 -17.55 -3.39
N ASP A 196 14.24 -17.64 -2.30
CA ASP A 196 15.52 -16.97 -2.01
C ASP A 196 16.39 -16.64 -3.25
N ILE A 197 16.93 -15.41 -3.29
CA ILE A 197 18.06 -15.04 -4.16
C ILE A 197 19.34 -15.22 -3.36
#